data_AF-A0AAV8HKE4-F1
#
_entry.id   AF-A0AAV8HKE4-F1
#
_cell.length_a   1.000
_cell.length_b   1.000
_cell.length_c   1.000
_cell.angle_alpha   90.00
_cell.angle_beta   90.00
_cell.angle_gamma   90.00
#
_symmetry.space_group_name_H-M   'P 1'
#
loop_
_entity.id
_entity.type
_entity.pdbx_description
1 polymer ?
#
loop_
_entity_poly.entity_id
_entity_poly.type
_entity_poly.pdbx_seq_one_letter_code
_entity_poly.pdbx_strand_id
1 'polypeptide(L)'
;MNRSRSRRNSNASLGGRSWAELPPEVILVIFLKFGALEVLRAAGSVCRSWRQVVKEDPELWRRIDMTNHGYGSDAFVLMNPTRRAIDRSQGRLEEFSIEYLGDDQLLQYLCDRTGVLRKLCLISCYQVSQEGIAETARRQPLLEEL
;
A
#
# COMPACT_ATOMS: atom_id res chain seq x y z
N MET A 1 49.16 13.39 20.82
CA MET A 1 48.39 13.29 19.56
C MET A 1 46.92 13.01 19.87
N ASN A 2 46.10 14.06 19.68
CA ASN A 2 44.64 14.13 19.52
C ASN A 2 43.70 13.16 20.27
N ARG A 3 43.31 13.55 21.49
CA ARG A 3 41.90 13.47 21.93
C ARG A 3 41.23 14.78 21.52
N SER A 4 40.31 14.76 20.55
CA SER A 4 39.25 15.76 20.33
C SER A 4 38.54 15.52 19.00
N ARG A 5 37.30 15.02 19.04
CA ARG A 5 36.25 15.47 18.12
C ARG A 5 34.97 15.66 18.93
N SER A 6 34.88 16.86 19.47
CA SER A 6 33.67 17.47 20.02
C SER A 6 32.52 17.27 19.03
N ARG A 7 31.51 16.47 19.41
CA ARG A 7 30.18 16.50 18.78
C ARG A 7 29.55 17.84 19.14
N ARG A 8 29.80 18.87 18.35
CA ARG A 8 28.97 20.07 18.35
C ARG A 8 27.67 19.71 17.63
N ASN A 9 26.69 19.30 18.42
CA ASN A 9 25.29 19.31 18.01
C ASN A 9 24.83 20.77 18.07
N SER A 10 25.10 21.52 17.01
CA SER A 10 24.61 22.88 16.84
C SER A 10 23.53 22.85 15.76
N ASN A 11 22.29 22.69 16.21
CA ASN A 11 21.10 23.26 15.58
C ASN A 11 19.98 23.29 16.63
N ALA A 12 20.06 24.26 17.53
CA ALA A 12 18.90 24.72 18.28
C ALA A 12 18.18 25.79 17.44
N SER A 13 16.93 25.47 17.11
CA SER A 13 15.82 26.37 16.78
C SER A 13 16.03 27.44 15.69
N LEU A 14 15.70 27.07 14.46
CA LEU A 14 14.68 27.84 13.73
C LEU A 14 13.35 27.12 13.99
N GLY A 15 12.31 27.83 14.41
CA GLY A 15 10.99 27.28 14.77
C GLY A 15 10.21 26.66 13.60
N GLY A 16 10.82 25.75 12.86
CA GLY A 16 10.18 24.93 11.84
C GLY A 16 9.70 23.63 12.48
N ARG A 17 8.38 23.39 12.44
CA ARG A 17 7.80 22.12 12.86
C ARG A 17 8.44 20.99 12.06
N SER A 18 9.10 20.05 12.74
CA SER A 18 9.69 18.89 12.08
C SER A 18 8.57 17.97 11.59
N TRP A 19 8.50 17.73 10.28
CA TRP A 19 7.54 16.77 9.70
C TRP A 19 7.67 15.37 10.32
N ALA A 20 8.85 15.01 10.83
CA ALA A 20 9.09 13.73 11.49
C ALA A 20 8.37 13.59 12.85
N GLU A 21 7.97 14.69 13.48
CA GLU A 21 7.32 14.75 14.80
C GLU A 21 5.79 14.89 14.71
N LEU A 22 5.23 14.81 13.50
CA LEU A 22 3.77 14.82 13.34
C LEU A 22 3.14 13.60 14.04
N PRO A 23 1.95 13.78 14.66
CA PRO A 23 1.18 12.66 15.20
C PRO A 23 0.88 11.61 14.11
N PRO A 24 0.86 10.30 14.45
CA PRO A 24 0.57 9.22 13.51
C PRO A 24 -0.72 9.45 12.70
N GLU A 25 -1.76 10.00 13.33
CA GLU A 25 -3.06 10.25 12.73
C GLU A 25 -2.96 11.29 11.61
N VAL A 26 -2.12 12.30 11.79
CA VAL A 26 -1.87 13.32 10.75
C VAL A 26 -1.09 12.73 9.58
N ILE A 27 -0.07 11.90 9.88
CA ILE A 27 0.69 11.19 8.85
C ILE A 27 -0.23 10.26 8.04
N LEU A 28 -1.14 9.55 8.70
CA LEU A 28 -2.13 8.69 8.06
C LEU A 28 -3.03 9.50 7.12
N VAL A 29 -3.59 10.62 7.58
CA VAL A 29 -4.44 11.51 6.74
C VAL A 29 -3.68 12.01 5.53
N ILE A 30 -2.39 12.33 5.66
CA ILE A 30 -1.55 12.72 4.52
C ILE A 30 -1.45 11.56 3.53
N PHE A 31 -1.11 10.35 3.97
CA PHE A 31 -0.96 9.20 3.09
C PHE A 31 -2.28 8.74 2.45
N LEU A 32 -3.42 8.89 3.14
CA LEU A 32 -4.75 8.60 2.57
C LEU A 32 -5.12 9.52 1.39
N LYS A 33 -4.37 10.61 1.16
CA LYS A 33 -4.52 11.45 -0.04
C LYS A 33 -3.72 10.92 -1.24
N PHE A 34 -2.88 9.91 -1.05
CA PHE A 34 -2.07 9.30 -2.09
C PHE A 34 -2.58 7.88 -2.41
N GLY A 35 -2.34 7.42 -3.63
CA GLY A 35 -2.65 6.04 -4.02
C GLY A 35 -1.72 5.03 -3.33
N ALA A 36 -2.19 3.79 -3.15
CA ALA A 36 -1.40 2.72 -2.52
C ALA A 36 -0.03 2.52 -3.19
N LEU A 37 0.05 2.64 -4.52
CA LEU A 37 1.29 2.58 -5.28
C LEU A 37 2.27 3.72 -4.92
N GLU A 38 1.77 4.94 -4.78
CA GLU A 38 2.58 6.10 -4.41
C GLU A 38 3.10 5.96 -2.98
N VAL A 39 2.24 5.52 -2.06
CA VAL A 39 2.62 5.19 -0.68
C VAL A 39 3.72 4.14 -0.67
N LEU A 40 3.58 3.05 -1.44
CA LEU A 40 4.59 1.99 -1.52
C LEU A 40 5.94 2.50 -2.04
N ARG A 41 5.93 3.38 -3.04
CA ARG A 41 7.13 3.99 -3.64
C ARG A 41 7.79 5.02 -2.70
N ALA A 42 6.99 5.87 -2.07
CA ALA A 42 7.46 7.02 -1.30
C ALA A 42 7.73 6.69 0.18
N ALA A 43 7.01 5.75 0.79
CA ALA A 43 7.13 5.50 2.22
C ALA A 43 8.56 5.14 2.64
N GLY A 44 9.29 4.42 1.78
CA GLY A 44 10.69 4.06 2.03
C GLY A 44 11.66 5.23 2.15
N SER A 45 11.33 6.40 1.58
CA SER A 45 12.25 7.53 1.40
C SER A 45 12.03 8.70 2.37
N VAL A 46 11.01 8.67 3.23
CA VAL A 46 10.71 9.79 4.14
C VAL A 46 11.56 9.75 5.43
N CYS A 47 11.01 9.24 6.53
CA CYS A 47 11.73 9.08 7.80
C CYS A 47 11.23 7.84 8.55
N ARG A 48 11.83 7.52 9.70
CA ARG A 48 11.46 6.31 10.47
C ARG A 48 10.01 6.34 10.97
N SER A 49 9.54 7.46 11.51
CA SER A 49 8.17 7.58 12.05
C SER A 49 7.13 7.38 10.94
N TRP A 50 7.31 8.01 9.78
CA TRP A 50 6.39 7.87 8.65
C TRP A 50 6.37 6.45 8.08
N ARG A 51 7.55 5.81 7.96
CA ARG A 51 7.65 4.40 7.56
C ARG A 51 6.91 3.46 8.50
N GLN A 52 6.91 3.77 9.79
CA GLN A 52 6.24 2.97 10.79
C GLN A 52 4.72 3.05 10.62
N VAL A 53 4.17 4.26 10.49
CA VAL A 53 2.72 4.46 10.24
C VAL A 53 2.27 3.69 9.01
N VAL A 54 2.97 3.86 7.88
CA VAL A 54 2.62 3.15 6.63
C VAL A 54 2.68 1.63 6.77
N LYS A 55 3.57 1.12 7.61
CA LYS A 55 3.73 -0.33 7.81
C LYS A 55 2.68 -0.90 8.77
N GLU A 56 2.34 -0.16 9.80
CA GLU A 56 1.58 -0.66 10.96
C GLU A 56 0.10 -0.33 10.90
N ASP A 57 -0.29 0.75 10.21
CA ASP A 57 -1.68 1.19 10.14
C ASP A 57 -2.43 0.54 8.95
N PRO A 58 -3.37 -0.39 9.21
CA PRO A 58 -4.11 -1.06 8.14
C PRO A 58 -5.17 -0.19 7.49
N GLU A 59 -5.57 0.95 8.10
CA GLU A 59 -6.54 1.87 7.50
C GLU A 59 -6.04 2.44 6.18
N LEU A 60 -4.73 2.61 6.05
CA LEU A 60 -4.10 3.05 4.80
C LEU A 60 -4.25 2.03 3.65
N TRP A 61 -4.51 0.77 3.98
CA TRP A 61 -4.55 -0.35 3.04
C TRP A 61 -5.95 -0.95 2.89
N ARG A 62 -6.99 -0.24 3.37
CA ARG A 62 -8.39 -0.59 3.10
C ARG A 62 -8.74 -0.47 1.63
N ARG A 63 -8.06 0.42 0.90
CA ARG A 63 -8.25 0.65 -0.53
C ARG A 63 -6.89 0.59 -1.21
N ILE A 64 -6.73 -0.34 -2.13
CA ILE A 64 -5.48 -0.54 -2.86
C ILE A 64 -5.77 -0.37 -4.33
N ASP A 65 -5.23 0.72 -4.88
CA ASP A 65 -5.20 0.97 -6.31
C ASP A 65 -3.76 0.79 -6.81
N MET A 66 -3.56 -0.24 -7.63
CA MET A 66 -2.32 -0.56 -8.32
C MET A 66 -2.47 -0.42 -9.84
N THR A 67 -3.50 0.31 -10.30
CA THR A 67 -3.64 0.65 -11.72
C THR A 67 -2.54 1.61 -12.13
N ASN A 68 -2.09 1.48 -13.38
CA ASN A 68 -0.87 2.14 -13.82
C ASN A 68 -1.20 3.52 -14.42
N HIS A 69 -1.21 4.56 -13.60
CA HIS A 69 -1.40 5.94 -14.09
C HIS A 69 -0.19 6.52 -14.88
N GLY A 70 0.82 5.72 -15.25
CA GLY A 70 1.95 6.17 -16.07
C GLY A 70 2.69 5.05 -16.81
N TYR A 71 2.91 5.20 -18.12
CA TYR A 71 3.63 4.23 -18.95
C TYR A 71 5.01 3.87 -18.36
N GLY A 72 5.19 2.64 -17.85
CA GLY A 72 6.55 2.15 -17.56
C GLY A 72 6.73 1.16 -16.39
N SER A 73 5.75 0.93 -15.52
CA SER A 73 5.90 -0.14 -14.52
C SER A 73 5.43 -1.49 -15.06
N ASP A 74 6.39 -2.39 -15.24
CA ASP A 74 6.14 -3.80 -15.56
C ASP A 74 5.33 -4.46 -14.43
N ALA A 75 4.31 -5.23 -14.80
CA ALA A 75 3.49 -6.01 -13.87
C ALA A 75 4.35 -6.89 -12.94
N PHE A 76 5.47 -7.42 -13.45
CA PHE A 76 6.39 -8.22 -12.65
C PHE A 76 7.01 -7.44 -11.49
N VAL A 77 7.31 -6.15 -11.70
CA VAL A 77 7.90 -5.27 -10.67
C VAL A 77 6.88 -4.92 -9.59
N LEU A 78 5.60 -4.84 -9.95
CA LEU A 78 4.53 -4.45 -9.04
C LEU A 78 3.97 -5.60 -8.21
N MET A 79 4.17 -6.87 -8.60
CA MET A 79 3.58 -8.04 -7.92
C MET A 79 3.97 -8.11 -6.42
N ASN A 80 5.26 -7.94 -6.13
CA ASN A 80 5.76 -7.94 -4.75
C ASN A 80 5.20 -6.77 -3.91
N PRO A 81 5.24 -5.51 -4.40
CA PRO A 81 4.52 -4.40 -3.77
C PRO A 81 3.03 -4.65 -3.55
N THR A 82 2.31 -5.21 -4.52
CA THR A 82 0.87 -5.54 -4.42
C THR A 82 0.61 -6.51 -3.26
N ARG A 83 1.34 -7.63 -3.19
CA ARG A 83 1.19 -8.60 -2.09
C ARG A 83 1.49 -7.99 -0.72
N ARG A 84 2.52 -7.14 -0.63
CA ARG A 84 2.83 -6.40 0.60
C ARG A 84 1.74 -5.43 1.03
N ALA A 85 1.06 -4.80 0.08
CA ALA A 85 -0.07 -3.92 0.38
C ALA A 85 -1.26 -4.74 0.90
N ILE A 86 -1.60 -5.86 0.23
CA ILE A 86 -2.62 -6.80 0.70
C ILE A 86 -2.31 -7.27 2.12
N ASP A 87 -1.05 -7.62 2.41
CA ASP A 87 -0.64 -8.09 3.74
C ASP A 87 -0.86 -7.05 4.84
N ARG A 88 -0.56 -5.78 4.52
CA ARG A 88 -0.70 -4.67 5.46
C ARG A 88 -2.14 -4.28 5.72
N SER A 89 -3.09 -4.68 4.86
CA SER A 89 -4.52 -4.52 5.14
C SER A 89 -5.00 -5.32 6.35
N GLN A 90 -4.25 -6.35 6.76
CA GLN A 90 -4.60 -7.22 7.89
C GLN A 90 -6.05 -7.75 7.83
N GLY A 91 -6.50 -8.08 6.61
CA GLY A 91 -7.86 -8.59 6.38
C GLY A 91 -8.95 -7.54 6.38
N ARG A 92 -8.60 -6.25 6.29
CA ARG A 92 -9.53 -5.12 6.18
C ARG A 92 -9.57 -4.50 4.78
N LEU A 93 -9.06 -5.20 3.77
CA LEU A 93 -9.08 -4.72 2.39
C LEU A 93 -10.50 -4.78 1.82
N GLU A 94 -11.05 -3.62 1.52
CA GLU A 94 -12.42 -3.41 1.02
C GLU A 94 -12.45 -3.13 -0.49
N GLU A 95 -11.45 -2.45 -1.04
CA GLU A 95 -11.41 -2.10 -2.47
C GLU A 95 -10.05 -2.44 -3.07
N PHE A 96 -10.05 -3.20 -4.17
CA PHE A 96 -8.82 -3.62 -4.85
C PHE A 96 -8.92 -3.40 -6.36
N SER A 97 -8.00 -2.62 -6.91
CA SER A 97 -7.91 -2.33 -8.34
C SER A 97 -6.52 -2.65 -8.86
N ILE A 98 -6.44 -3.39 -9.97
CA ILE A 98 -5.19 -3.75 -10.63
C ILE A 98 -5.30 -3.61 -12.14
N GLU A 99 -4.17 -3.33 -12.77
CA GLU A 99 -4.04 -3.25 -14.22
C GLU A 99 -2.86 -4.10 -14.70
N TYR A 100 -3.05 -4.95 -15.71
CA TYR A 100 -2.04 -5.87 -16.29
C TYR A 100 -1.39 -6.88 -15.33
N LEU A 101 -1.77 -6.92 -14.05
CA LEU A 101 -1.08 -7.66 -12.98
C LEU A 101 -1.85 -8.88 -12.45
N GLY A 102 -3.09 -9.08 -12.89
CA GLY A 102 -3.98 -10.11 -12.36
C GLY A 102 -3.76 -11.49 -12.98
N ASP A 103 -3.72 -12.50 -12.11
CA ASP A 103 -3.89 -13.92 -12.43
C ASP A 103 -4.75 -14.58 -11.33
N ASP A 104 -5.17 -15.83 -11.56
CA ASP A 104 -5.99 -16.57 -10.60
C ASP A 104 -5.27 -16.80 -9.25
N GLN A 105 -3.94 -16.89 -9.26
CA GLN A 105 -3.16 -17.08 -8.03
C GLN A 105 -3.18 -15.83 -7.15
N LEU A 106 -3.18 -14.64 -7.74
CA LEU A 106 -3.33 -13.38 -7.02
C LEU A 106 -4.74 -13.24 -6.47
N LEU A 107 -5.77 -13.64 -7.21
CA LEU A 107 -7.16 -13.63 -6.73
C LEU A 107 -7.37 -14.61 -5.56
N GLN A 108 -6.80 -15.81 -5.64
CA GLN A 108 -6.79 -16.76 -4.53
C GLN A 108 -6.09 -16.17 -3.31
N TYR A 109 -4.89 -15.60 -3.52
CA TYR A 109 -4.13 -14.94 -2.45
C TYR A 109 -4.92 -13.80 -1.80
N LEU A 110 -5.55 -12.95 -2.60
CA LEU A 110 -6.41 -11.87 -2.13
C LEU A 110 -7.50 -12.43 -1.21
N CYS A 111 -8.21 -13.47 -1.65
CA CYS A 111 -9.29 -14.09 -0.87
C CYS A 111 -8.81 -14.83 0.38
N ASP A 112 -7.58 -15.32 0.40
CA ASP A 112 -6.98 -15.92 1.60
C ASP A 112 -6.65 -14.86 2.66
N ARG A 113 -6.46 -13.60 2.24
CA ARG A 113 -5.99 -12.51 3.10
C ARG A 113 -7.08 -11.55 3.53
N THR A 114 -8.19 -11.45 2.81
CA THR A 114 -9.35 -10.64 3.19
C THR A 114 -10.65 -11.41 2.96
N GLY A 115 -11.66 -11.16 3.80
CA GLY A 115 -13.03 -11.66 3.63
C GLY A 115 -14.06 -10.53 3.55
N VAL A 116 -13.60 -9.28 3.44
CA VAL A 116 -14.45 -8.08 3.47
C VAL A 116 -14.34 -7.24 2.19
N LEU A 117 -13.88 -7.86 1.10
CA LEU A 117 -13.76 -7.17 -0.18
C LEU A 117 -15.14 -6.79 -0.70
N ARG A 118 -15.33 -5.50 -0.99
CA ARG A 118 -16.55 -4.89 -1.53
C ARG A 118 -16.43 -4.54 -3.00
N LYS A 119 -15.23 -4.17 -3.44
CA LYS A 119 -14.96 -3.78 -4.83
C LYS A 119 -13.71 -4.46 -5.36
N LEU A 120 -13.84 -5.08 -6.51
CA LEU A 120 -12.73 -5.63 -7.29
C LEU A 120 -12.74 -4.99 -8.68
N CYS A 121 -11.61 -4.47 -9.14
CA CYS A 121 -11.49 -3.92 -10.49
C CYS A 121 -10.28 -4.55 -11.19
N LEU A 122 -10.54 -5.23 -12.32
CA LEU A 122 -9.54 -5.95 -13.10
C LEU A 122 -9.44 -5.31 -14.49
N ILE A 123 -8.38 -4.54 -14.73
CA ILE A 123 -8.17 -3.86 -16.00
C ILE A 123 -7.09 -4.60 -16.79
N SER A 124 -7.40 -5.02 -18.01
CA SER A 124 -6.43 -5.70 -18.90
C SER A 124 -5.72 -6.91 -18.25
N CYS A 125 -6.39 -7.62 -17.34
CA CYS A 125 -5.84 -8.78 -16.62
C CYS A 125 -6.14 -10.08 -17.38
N TYR A 126 -5.40 -10.32 -18.47
CA TYR A 126 -5.65 -11.42 -19.40
C TYR A 126 -5.37 -12.83 -18.86
N GLN A 127 -4.69 -12.94 -17.71
CA GLN A 127 -4.37 -14.23 -17.07
C GLN A 127 -5.39 -14.62 -15.99
N VAL A 128 -6.43 -13.82 -15.79
CA VAL A 128 -7.56 -14.16 -14.91
C VAL A 128 -8.59 -14.96 -15.69
N SER A 129 -8.97 -16.13 -15.18
CA SER A 129 -10.01 -16.97 -15.76
C SER A 129 -11.41 -16.58 -15.26
N GLN A 130 -12.44 -17.04 -15.98
CA GLN A 130 -13.82 -16.88 -15.51
C GLN A 130 -14.06 -17.65 -14.21
N GLU A 131 -13.43 -18.81 -14.05
CA GLU A 131 -13.46 -19.61 -12.84
C GLU A 131 -12.80 -18.88 -11.65
N GLY A 132 -11.66 -18.21 -11.88
CA GLY A 132 -10.99 -17.39 -10.86
C GLY A 132 -11.86 -16.23 -10.37
N ILE A 133 -12.56 -15.57 -11.29
CA ILE A 133 -13.54 -14.52 -10.96
C ILE A 133 -14.72 -15.10 -10.17
N ALA A 134 -15.32 -16.20 -10.64
CA ALA A 134 -16.45 -16.83 -9.99
C ALA A 134 -16.11 -17.33 -8.58
N GLU A 135 -14.91 -17.89 -8.39
CA GLU A 135 -14.42 -18.30 -7.08
C GLU A 135 -14.20 -17.09 -6.16
N THR A 136 -13.65 -16.00 -6.68
CA THR A 136 -13.49 -14.76 -5.90
C THR A 136 -14.82 -14.23 -5.41
N ALA A 137 -15.83 -14.16 -6.28
CA ALA A 137 -17.19 -13.76 -5.91
C ALA A 137 -17.81 -14.69 -4.86
N ARG A 138 -17.56 -16.01 -4.94
CA ARG A 138 -18.04 -16.98 -3.95
C ARG A 138 -17.39 -16.80 -2.58
N ARG A 139 -16.10 -16.47 -2.56
CA ARG A 139 -15.30 -16.32 -1.33
C ARG A 139 -15.45 -14.95 -0.67
N GLN A 140 -15.93 -13.95 -1.40
CA GLN A 140 -16.15 -12.59 -0.92
C GLN A 140 -17.65 -12.29 -0.85
N PRO A 141 -18.35 -12.71 0.23
CA PRO A 141 -19.80 -12.52 0.33
C PRO A 141 -20.24 -11.05 0.41
N LEU A 142 -19.30 -10.13 0.63
CA LEU A 142 -19.53 -8.69 0.71
C LEU A 142 -19.22 -7.96 -0.61
N LEU A 143 -18.88 -8.67 -1.68
CA LEU A 143 -18.54 -8.08 -2.98
C LEU A 143 -19.79 -7.44 -3.62
N GLU A 144 -19.72 -6.14 -3.84
CA GLU A 144 -20.79 -5.29 -4.40
C GLU A 144 -20.50 -4.89 -5.85
N GLU A 145 -19.22 -4.69 -6.18
CA GLU A 145 -18.76 -4.24 -7.49
C GLU A 145 -17.63 -5.13 -8.02
N LEU A 146 -17.73 -5.52 -9.29
CA LEU A 146 -16.75 -6.34 -10.02
C LEU A 146 -16.60 -5.84 -11.47
#